data_AF-A0A7S2LCX4-F1
#
_entry.id   AF-A0A7S2LCX4-F1
#
_cell.length_a   1.000
_cell.length_b   1.000
_cell.length_c   1.000
_cell.angle_alpha   90.00
_cell.angle_beta   90.00
_cell.angle_gamma   90.00
#
_symmetry.space_group_name_H-M   'P 1'
#
loop_
_entity.id
_entity.type
_entity.pdbx_description
1 polymer ?
#
loop_
_entity_poly.entity_id
_entity_poly.type
_entity_poly.pdbx_seq_one_letter_code
_entity_poly.pdbx_strand_id
1 'polypeptide(L)'
;WARDAQEGSVRRAELVLRRMKAAYDGGNPDAKPGLASYNTLIYAWSLSDRREAPEKAEVILNFLQKMAARGQDDLAPNVITLQSVLDCYTRNALIQKGSMERMEELKEMIRRMSTKISAVQ
;
A
#
# COMPACT_ATOMS: atom_id res chain seq x y z
N TRP A 1 21.85 11.76 -5.74
CA TRP A 1 21.90 10.33 -5.40
C TRP A 1 20.67 9.82 -4.63
N ALA A 2 20.00 10.62 -3.79
CA ALA A 2 18.80 10.17 -3.06
C ALA A 2 17.55 9.95 -3.94
N ARG A 3 17.29 10.83 -4.93
CA ARG A 3 16.13 10.73 -5.83
C ARG A 3 16.14 9.49 -6.73
N ASP A 4 17.28 9.20 -7.37
CA ASP A 4 17.42 8.02 -8.23
C ASP A 4 17.27 6.71 -7.45
N ALA A 5 17.71 6.69 -6.18
CA ALA A 5 17.58 5.51 -5.33
C ALA A 5 16.12 5.22 -4.97
N GLN A 6 15.31 6.25 -4.73
CA GLN A 6 13.87 6.13 -4.46
C GLN A 6 13.10 5.69 -5.71
N GLU A 7 13.45 6.22 -6.88
CA GLU A 7 12.85 5.83 -8.15
C GLU A 7 13.19 4.38 -8.54
N GLY A 8 14.44 3.96 -8.29
CA GLY A 8 14.85 2.57 -8.42
C GLY A 8 14.08 1.62 -7.49
N SER A 9 13.65 2.10 -6.32
CA SER A 9 12.89 1.30 -5.35
C SER A 9 11.50 0.93 -5.88
N VAL A 10 10.75 1.89 -6.44
CA VAL A 10 9.41 1.64 -7.01
C VAL A 10 9.48 0.61 -8.13
N ARG A 11 10.39 0.81 -9.10
CA ARG A 11 10.53 -0.11 -10.24
C ARG A 11 10.92 -1.52 -9.81
N ARG A 12 11.78 -1.66 -8.79
CA ARG A 12 12.15 -2.96 -8.22
C ARG A 12 10.98 -3.63 -7.52
N ALA A 13 10.23 -2.89 -6.70
CA ALA A 13 9.06 -3.42 -6.01
C ALA A 13 7.98 -3.89 -7.01
N GLU A 14 7.70 -3.11 -8.05
CA GLU A 14 6.78 -3.51 -9.12
C GLU A 14 7.26 -4.77 -9.85
N LEU A 15 8.55 -4.84 -10.19
CA LEU A 15 9.13 -5.99 -10.87
C LEU A 15 9.03 -7.26 -10.03
N VAL A 16 9.33 -7.17 -8.73
CA VAL A 16 9.22 -8.30 -7.79
C VAL A 16 7.77 -8.77 -7.73
N LEU A 17 6.82 -7.86 -7.51
CA LEU A 17 5.40 -8.21 -7.43
C LEU A 17 4.90 -8.85 -8.73
N ARG A 18 5.32 -8.33 -9.89
CA ARG A 18 4.98 -8.90 -11.20
C ARG A 18 5.54 -10.31 -11.39
N ARG A 19 6.80 -10.54 -10.98
CA ARG A 19 7.44 -11.87 -11.06
C ARG A 19 6.74 -12.88 -10.14
N MET A 20 6.38 -12.47 -8.92
CA MET A 20 5.61 -13.30 -7.99
C MET A 20 4.28 -13.73 -8.60
N LYS A 21 3.51 -12.77 -9.15
CA LYS A 21 2.24 -13.07 -9.86
C LYS A 21 2.42 -14.04 -11.02
N ALA A 22 3.39 -13.77 -11.89
CA ALA A 22 3.64 -14.63 -13.04
C ALA A 22 4.07 -16.06 -12.66
N ALA A 23 4.87 -16.21 -11.60
CA ALA A 23 5.24 -17.52 -11.08
C ALA A 23 4.05 -18.25 -10.44
N TYR A 24 3.19 -17.53 -9.71
CA TYR A 24 1.97 -18.08 -9.14
C TYR A 24 0.99 -18.55 -10.22
N ASP A 25 0.75 -17.72 -11.24
CA ASP A 25 -0.10 -18.07 -12.39
C ASP A 25 0.49 -19.24 -13.20
N GLY A 26 1.82 -19.38 -13.20
CA GLY A 26 2.54 -20.51 -13.78
C GLY A 26 2.49 -21.80 -12.95
N GLY A 27 1.75 -21.82 -11.83
CA GLY A 27 1.53 -23.00 -11.00
C GLY A 27 2.46 -23.13 -9.79
N ASN A 28 3.24 -22.10 -9.43
CA ASN A 28 4.04 -22.11 -8.21
C ASN A 28 3.26 -21.50 -7.03
N PRO A 29 2.65 -22.30 -6.13
CA PRO A 29 1.85 -21.79 -5.02
C PRO A 29 2.68 -20.95 -4.01
N ASP A 30 3.98 -21.23 -3.87
CA ASP A 30 4.86 -20.51 -2.94
C ASP A 30 5.17 -19.07 -3.39
N ALA A 31 4.89 -18.76 -4.66
CA ALA A 31 5.08 -17.43 -5.22
C ALA A 31 3.85 -16.51 -5.05
N LYS A 32 2.77 -16.95 -4.38
CA LYS A 32 1.57 -16.14 -4.16
C LYS A 32 1.95 -14.82 -3.46
N PRO A 33 1.67 -13.64 -4.07
CA PRO A 33 1.89 -12.37 -3.39
C PRO A 33 0.98 -12.23 -2.16
N GLY A 34 1.59 -12.01 -0.99
CA GLY A 34 0.89 -11.73 0.25
C GLY A 34 0.83 -10.23 0.56
N LEU A 35 0.21 -9.88 1.71
CA LEU A 35 0.11 -8.49 2.18
C LEU A 35 1.48 -7.80 2.26
N ALA A 36 2.52 -8.51 2.70
CA ALA A 36 3.88 -7.98 2.78
C ALA A 36 4.39 -7.45 1.43
N SER A 37 4.17 -8.20 0.34
CA SER A 37 4.61 -7.81 -1.01
C SER A 37 3.92 -6.51 -1.48
N TYR A 38 2.63 -6.35 -1.17
CA TYR A 38 1.89 -5.14 -1.50
C TYR A 38 2.28 -3.96 -0.60
N ASN A 39 2.51 -4.20 0.70
CA ASN A 39 3.01 -3.19 1.63
C ASN A 39 4.37 -2.65 1.18
N THR A 40 5.28 -3.52 0.73
CA THR A 40 6.57 -3.09 0.17
C THR A 40 6.37 -2.19 -1.05
N LEU A 41 5.42 -2.50 -1.92
CA LEU A 41 5.14 -1.66 -3.09
C LEU A 41 4.55 -0.31 -2.70
N ILE A 42 3.57 -0.27 -1.79
CA ILE A 42 3.00 1.00 -1.30
C ILE A 42 4.06 1.83 -0.60
N TYR A 43 4.92 1.22 0.22
CA TYR A 43 6.02 1.90 0.88
C TYR A 43 7.04 2.46 -0.12
N ALA A 44 7.35 1.73 -1.19
CA ALA A 44 8.20 2.26 -2.26
C ALA A 44 7.57 3.50 -2.92
N TRP A 45 6.24 3.49 -3.14
CA TRP A 45 5.51 4.67 -3.61
C TRP A 45 5.53 5.82 -2.60
N SER A 46 5.44 5.55 -1.29
CA SER A 46 5.46 6.59 -0.25
C SER A 46 6.82 7.27 -0.09
N LEU A 47 7.89 6.61 -0.55
CA LEU A 47 9.22 7.20 -0.64
C LEU A 47 9.47 7.92 -1.97
N SER A 48 8.53 7.85 -2.91
CA SER A 48 8.64 8.48 -4.22
C SER A 48 8.11 9.92 -4.19
N ASP A 49 8.86 10.85 -4.80
CA ASP A 49 8.40 12.23 -5.04
C ASP A 49 7.43 12.34 -6.24
N ARG A 50 6.89 11.22 -6.73
CA ARG A 50 6.00 11.19 -7.89
C ARG A 50 4.60 11.66 -7.53
N ARG A 51 4.02 12.49 -8.42
CA ARG A 51 2.66 13.02 -8.27
C ARG A 51 1.59 11.94 -8.32
N GLU A 52 1.86 10.82 -9.00
CA GLU A 52 0.95 9.67 -9.04
C GLU A 52 1.07 8.73 -7.83
N ALA A 53 2.02 8.95 -6.91
CA ALA A 53 2.22 8.06 -5.77
C ALA A 53 0.95 7.84 -4.92
N PRO A 54 0.13 8.88 -4.60
CA PRO A 54 -1.12 8.69 -3.87
C PRO A 54 -2.12 7.84 -4.65
N GLU A 55 -2.28 8.12 -5.94
CA GLU A 55 -3.20 7.38 -6.82
C GLU A 55 -2.80 5.91 -6.92
N LYS A 56 -1.51 5.62 -7.11
CA LYS A 56 -0.98 4.25 -7.18
C LYS A 56 -1.15 3.51 -5.86
N ALA A 57 -0.90 4.19 -4.74
CA ALA A 57 -1.10 3.62 -3.41
C ALA A 57 -2.58 3.29 -3.15
N GLU A 58 -3.51 4.17 -3.55
CA GLU A 58 -4.96 3.93 -3.46
C GLU A 58 -5.42 2.75 -4.32
N VAL A 59 -4.91 2.62 -5.55
CA VAL A 59 -5.24 1.47 -6.40
C VAL A 59 -4.87 0.15 -5.71
N ILE A 60 -3.71 0.11 -5.06
CA ILE A 60 -3.26 -1.08 -4.32
C ILE A 60 -4.10 -1.30 -3.06
N LEU A 61 -4.38 -0.25 -2.28
CA LEU A 61 -5.22 -0.34 -1.08
C LEU A 61 -6.63 -0.87 -1.43
N ASN A 62 -7.26 -0.32 -2.46
CA ASN A 62 -8.56 -0.75 -2.94
C ASN A 62 -8.55 -2.22 -3.42
N PHE A 63 -7.45 -2.65 -4.06
CA PHE A 63 -7.28 -4.05 -4.44
C PHE A 63 -7.24 -4.95 -3.20
N LEU A 64 -6.45 -4.60 -2.18
CA LEU A 64 -6.34 -5.36 -0.94
C LEU A 64 -7.68 -5.44 -0.19
N GLN A 65 -8.40 -4.32 -0.07
CA GLN A 65 -9.73 -4.30 0.54
C GLN A 65 -10.73 -5.20 -0.20
N LYS A 66 -10.71 -5.18 -1.54
CA LYS A 66 -11.57 -6.06 -2.36
C LYS A 66 -11.23 -7.53 -2.18
N MET A 67 -9.95 -7.88 -2.03
CA MET A 67 -9.55 -9.26 -1.80
C MET A 67 -9.94 -9.73 -0.40
N ALA A 68 -9.76 -8.90 0.62
CA ALA A 68 -10.23 -9.17 1.98
C ALA A 68 -11.75 -9.39 2.01
N ALA A 69 -12.52 -8.54 1.34
CA ALA A 69 -13.97 -8.69 1.23
C ALA A 69 -14.41 -9.98 0.50
N ARG A 70 -13.52 -10.60 -0.29
CA ARG A 70 -13.74 -11.90 -0.96
C ARG A 70 -13.30 -13.10 -0.10
N GLY A 71 -12.92 -12.88 1.15
CA GLY A 71 -12.45 -13.93 2.07
C GLY A 71 -10.95 -14.21 2.02
N GLN A 72 -10.15 -13.35 1.36
CA GLN A 72 -8.69 -13.40 1.45
C GLN A 72 -8.21 -12.52 2.60
N ASP A 73 -8.47 -12.97 3.83
CA ASP A 73 -8.11 -12.23 5.04
C ASP A 73 -6.59 -12.04 5.19
N ASP A 74 -5.79 -12.90 4.53
CA ASP A 74 -4.34 -12.79 4.40
C ASP A 74 -3.88 -11.53 3.65
N LEU A 75 -4.78 -10.89 2.90
CA LEU A 75 -4.56 -9.64 2.18
C LEU A 75 -5.26 -8.44 2.83
N ALA A 76 -5.86 -8.59 4.00
CA ALA A 76 -6.51 -7.49 4.71
C ALA A 76 -5.51 -6.35 5.01
N PRO A 77 -5.77 -5.11 4.57
CA PRO A 77 -4.94 -3.97 4.93
C PRO A 77 -4.81 -3.83 6.44
N ASN A 78 -3.61 -3.50 6.90
CA ASN A 78 -3.33 -3.25 8.31
C ASN A 78 -2.90 -1.79 8.53
N VAL A 79 -2.58 -1.45 9.77
CA VAL A 79 -2.11 -0.10 10.15
C VAL A 79 -0.89 0.33 9.32
N ILE A 80 0.03 -0.59 9.00
CA ILE A 80 1.22 -0.30 8.18
C ILE A 80 0.82 0.04 6.74
N THR A 81 -0.13 -0.69 6.17
CA THR A 81 -0.67 -0.40 4.83
C THR A 81 -1.25 1.01 4.80
N LEU A 82 -2.14 1.34 5.74
CA LEU A 82 -2.80 2.66 5.79
C LEU A 82 -1.81 3.80 6.05
N GLN A 83 -0.83 3.59 6.93
CA GLN A 83 0.22 4.57 7.21
C GLN A 83 1.05 4.86 5.95
N SER A 84 1.39 3.83 5.18
CA SER A 84 2.17 4.02 3.94
C SER A 84 1.38 4.79 2.89
N VAL A 85 0.07 4.57 2.77
CA VAL A 85 -0.81 5.35 1.88
C VAL A 85 -0.90 6.81 2.38
N LEU A 86 -1.08 7.01 3.68
CA LEU A 86 -1.09 8.34 4.29
C LEU A 86 0.22 9.10 4.00
N ASP A 87 1.36 8.42 4.06
CA ASP A 87 2.67 8.99 3.73
C ASP A 87 2.79 9.42 2.26
N CYS A 88 2.14 8.71 1.32
CA CYS A 88 2.05 9.16 -0.07
C CYS A 88 1.31 10.50 -0.17
N TYR A 89 0.22 10.65 0.57
CA TYR A 89 -0.58 11.87 0.58
C TYR A 89 0.13 13.03 1.30
N THR A 90 0.81 12.80 2.43
CA THR A 90 1.53 13.87 3.15
C THR A 90 2.61 14.50 2.28
N ARG A 91 3.34 13.70 1.50
CA ARG A 91 4.36 14.19 0.55
C ARG A 91 3.78 14.91 -0.66
N ASN A 92 2.54 14.60 -1.04
CA ASN A 92 1.85 15.18 -2.19
C ASN A 92 0.69 16.13 -1.79
N ALA A 93 0.63 16.56 -0.53
CA ALA A 93 -0.52 17.25 0.07
C ALA A 93 -0.89 18.56 -0.65
N LEU A 94 0.06 19.16 -1.37
CA LEU A 94 -0.12 20.41 -2.11
C LEU A 94 -0.60 20.21 -3.57
N ILE A 95 -0.64 18.97 -4.06
CA ILE A 95 -0.73 18.68 -5.51
C ILE A 95 -2.13 18.23 -5.92
N GLN A 96 -2.88 17.56 -5.05
CA GLN A 96 -4.21 17.01 -5.38
C GLN A 96 -5.32 17.62 -4.52
N LYS A 97 -6.40 18.02 -5.20
CA LYS A 97 -7.63 18.52 -4.56
C LYS A 97 -8.32 17.35 -3.86
N GLY A 98 -8.65 17.49 -2.58
CA GLY A 98 -9.23 16.41 -1.76
C GLY A 98 -8.21 15.54 -1.01
N SER A 99 -6.89 15.77 -1.17
CA SER A 99 -5.86 15.06 -0.40
C SER A 99 -6.08 15.16 1.11
N MET A 100 -6.44 16.34 1.62
CA MET A 100 -6.64 16.57 3.05
C MET A 100 -7.81 15.78 3.62
N GLU A 101 -8.93 15.74 2.92
CA GLU A 101 -10.11 14.95 3.33
C GLU A 101 -9.76 13.47 3.39
N ARG A 102 -9.10 12.95 2.35
CA ARG A 102 -8.66 11.56 2.31
C ARG A 102 -7.64 11.22 3.40
N MET A 103 -6.73 12.14 3.71
CA MET A 103 -5.78 11.98 4.81
C MET A 103 -6.49 11.86 6.16
N GLU A 104 -7.52 12.66 6.41
CA GLU A 104 -8.31 12.57 7.65
C GLU A 104 -9.09 11.25 7.72
N GLU A 105 -9.67 10.78 6.61
CA GLU A 105 -10.30 9.45 6.55
C GLU A 105 -9.31 8.34 6.90
N LEU A 106 -8.10 8.35 6.33
CA LEU A 106 -7.06 7.35 6.60
C LEU A 106 -6.60 7.39 8.06
N LYS A 107 -6.44 8.57 8.65
CA LYS A 107 -6.10 8.72 10.08
C LYS A 107 -7.19 8.15 10.97
N GLU A 108 -8.46 8.43 10.67
CA GLU A 108 -9.59 7.91 11.43
C GLU A 108 -9.69 6.38 11.30
N MET A 109 -9.44 5.82 10.12
CA MET A 109 -9.34 4.37 9.92
C MET A 109 -8.23 3.76 10.79
N ILE A 110 -7.03 4.36 10.79
CA ILE A 110 -5.91 3.91 11.64
C ILE A 110 -6.30 3.94 13.11
N ARG A 111 -6.92 5.04 13.58
CA ARG A 111 -7.36 5.19 14.97
C ARG A 111 -8.34 4.09 15.37
N ARG A 112 -9.36 3.83 14.54
CA ARG A 112 -10.35 2.76 14.78
C ARG A 112 -9.70 1.38 14.83
N MET A 113 -8.73 1.11 13.97
CA MET A 113 -8.02 -0.18 13.97
C MET A 113 -7.16 -0.34 15.22
N SER A 114 -6.41 0.69 15.62
CA SER A 114 -5.61 0.67 16.84
C SER A 114 -6.46 0.49 18.10
N THR A 115 -7.62 1.13 18.19
CA THR A 115 -8.55 0.96 19.33
C THR A 115 -9.12 -0.45 19.40
N LYS A 116 -9.46 -1.08 18.26
CA LYS A 116 -9.93 -2.47 18.23
C LYS A 116 -8.86 -3.47 18.67
N ILE A 117 -7.58 -3.22 18.36
CA ILE A 117 -6.48 -4.08 18.80
C ILE A 117 -6.33 -4.03 20.33
N SER A 118 -6.42 -2.84 20.92
CA SER A 118 -6.35 -2.66 22.38
C SER A 118 -7.54 -3.22 23.15
N ALA A 119 -8.69 -3.44 22.51
CA ALA A 119 -9.89 -3.97 23.15
C ALA A 119 -9.95 -5.52 23.15
N VAL A 120 -9.01 -6.20 22.50
CA VAL A 120 -8.96 -7.67 22.35
C VAL A 120 -7.86 -8.30 23.23
N GLN A 121 -7.11 -7.49 24.00
CA GLN A 121 -6.16 -7.93 25.03
C GLN A 121 -6.74 -7.72 26.43
#